data_AF-A0A968FYM6-F1
#
_entry.id   AF-A0A968FYM6-F1
#
_cell.length_a   1.000
_cell.length_b   1.000
_cell.length_c   1.000
_cell.angle_alpha   90.00
_cell.angle_beta   90.00
_cell.angle_gamma   90.00
#
_symmetry.space_group_name_H-M   'P 1'
#
loop_
_entity.id
_entity.type
_entity.pdbx_description
1 polymer ?
#
loop_
_entity_poly.entity_id
_entity_poly.type
_entity_poly.pdbx_seq_one_letter_code
_entity_poly.pdbx_strand_id
1 'polypeptide(L)' 'ITFYDDIFSVNKKRVIELCDAIVAAGLHKKCSFAVQTRADNLYEEILPAMQRANFKNIGLGMETGVERIAREVKKDQTV' A
#
# COMPACT_ATOMS: atom_id res chain seq x y z
N ILE A 1 11.66 8.58 -0.81
CA ILE A 1 11.10 8.34 -2.16
C ILE A 1 9.64 7.96 -1.99
N THR A 2 8.74 8.57 -2.76
CA THR A 2 7.30 8.29 -2.66
C THR A 2 6.82 7.59 -3.93
N PHE A 3 6.14 6.45 -3.76
CA PHE A 3 5.48 5.71 -4.83
C PHE A 3 4.00 6.14 -4.90
N TYR A 4 3.53 6.46 -6.11
CA TYR A 4 2.14 6.86 -6.40
C TYR A 4 1.45 5.84 -7.31
N ASP A 5 1.76 4.56 -7.12
CA ASP A 5 1.22 3.48 -7.94
C ASP A 5 -0.07 2.96 -7.29
N ASP A 6 -1.22 3.22 -7.93
CA ASP A 6 -2.55 2.87 -7.42
C ASP A 6 -2.74 1.36 -7.22
N ILE A 7 -1.94 0.56 -7.92
CA ILE A 7 -1.95 -0.91 -7.87
C ILE A 7 -0.66 -1.49 -7.26
N PHE A 8 0.09 -0.67 -6.52
CA PHE A 8 1.40 -1.04 -5.95
C PHE A 8 1.41 -2.42 -5.30
N SER A 9 0.37 -2.71 -4.53
CA SER A 9 0.28 -3.90 -3.68
C SER A 9 -0.47 -5.08 -4.30
N VAL A 10 -1.06 -4.94 -5.49
CA VAL A 10 -1.84 -6.00 -6.16
C VAL A 10 -0.98 -7.25 -6.38
N ASN A 11 0.30 -7.06 -6.71
CA ASN A 11 1.27 -8.15 -6.80
C ASN A 11 2.15 -8.19 -5.55
N LYS A 12 1.70 -8.94 -4.55
CA LYS A 12 2.39 -9.15 -3.26
C LYS A 12 3.84 -9.62 -3.43
N LYS A 13 4.06 -10.59 -4.34
CA LYS A 13 5.40 -11.13 -4.62
C LYS A 13 6.35 -10.04 -5.11
N ARG A 14 5.89 -9.20 -6.04
CA ARG A 14 6.65 -8.05 -6.53
C ARG A 14 6.99 -7.06 -5.42
N VAL A 15 6.06 -6.77 -4.50
CA VAL A 15 6.34 -5.87 -3.36
C VAL A 15 7.42 -6.43 -2.46
N ILE A 16 7.37 -7.74 -2.17
CA ILE A 16 8.38 -8.41 -1.35
C ILE A 16 9.75 -8.36 -2.04
N GLU A 17 9.81 -8.72 -3.33
CA GLU A 17 11.05 -8.67 -4.13
C GLU A 17 11.64 -7.25 -4.19
N LEU A 18 10.79 -6.23 -4.34
CA LEU A 18 11.22 -4.83 -4.31
C LEU A 18 11.82 -4.47 -2.93
N CYS A 19 11.16 -4.85 -1.85
CA CYS A 19 11.64 -4.60 -0.49
C CYS A 19 12.98 -5.29 -0.24
N ASP A 20 13.15 -6.53 -0.69
CA ASP A 20 14.40 -7.27 -0.58
C ASP A 20 15.52 -6.63 -1.39
N ALA A 21 15.24 -6.15 -2.60
CA ALA A 21 16.20 -5.41 -3.42
C ALA A 21 16.64 -4.09 -2.77
N ILE A 22 15.70 -3.33 -2.18
CA ILE A 22 16.00 -2.09 -1.43
C ILE A 22 16.93 -2.38 -0.24
N VAL A 23 16.69 -3.50 0.45
CA VAL A 23 17.50 -3.92 1.59
C VAL A 23 18.90 -4.34 1.14
N ALA A 24 18.98 -5.20 0.12
CA ALA A 24 20.24 -5.68 -0.46
C ALA A 24 21.12 -4.54 -0.98
N ALA A 25 20.51 -3.52 -1.59
CA ALA A 25 21.22 -2.32 -2.06
C ALA A 25 21.64 -1.35 -0.93
N GLY A 26 21.26 -1.62 0.33
CA GLY A 26 21.56 -0.75 1.47
C GLY A 26 20.81 0.58 1.47
N LEU A 27 19.80 0.75 0.60
CA LEU A 27 19.07 2.01 0.42
C LEU A 27 18.19 2.33 1.63
N HIS A 28 17.64 1.30 2.28
CA HIS A 28 16.87 1.41 3.53
C HIS A 28 17.63 2.15 4.65
N LYS A 29 18.98 2.17 4.63
CA LYS A 29 19.82 2.89 5.61
C LYS A 29 20.06 4.36 5.24
N LYS A 30 19.81 4.72 3.98
CA LYS A 30 20.14 6.05 3.41
C LYS A 30 18.91 6.91 3.20
N CYS A 31 17.76 6.30 2.98
CA CYS A 31 16.51 7.00 2.70
C CYS A 31 15.31 6.19 3.21
N SER A 32 14.19 6.90 3.40
CA SER A 32 12.89 6.30 3.68
C SER A 32 12.02 6.29 2.45
N PHE A 33 11.06 5.38 2.47
CA PHE A 33 10.08 5.20 1.41
C PHE A 33 8.68 5.52 1.92
N ALA A 34 7.82 5.91 0.99
CA ALA A 34 6.41 6.09 1.23
C ALA A 34 5.62 5.54 0.04
N VAL A 35 4.39 5.09 0.27
CA VAL A 35 3.49 4.68 -0.82
C VAL A 35 2.13 5.32 -0.60
N GLN A 36 1.48 5.71 -1.69
CA GLN A 36 0.06 5.97 -1.72
C GLN A 36 -0.64 4.76 -2.38
N THR A 37 -1.62 4.17 -1.70
CA THR A 37 -2.36 3.01 -2.21
C THR A 37 -3.78 2.98 -1.64
N ARG A 38 -4.69 2.23 -2.25
CA ARG A 38 -6.03 2.00 -1.71
C ARG A 38 -5.98 1.09 -0.47
N ALA A 39 -6.92 1.28 0.44
CA ALA A 39 -7.00 0.48 1.67
C ALA A 39 -7.32 -1.00 1.41
N ASP A 40 -8.13 -1.30 0.40
CA ASP A 40 -8.47 -2.67 -0.04
C ASP A 40 -7.27 -3.44 -0.65
N ASN A 41 -6.23 -2.71 -1.06
CA ASN A 41 -5.02 -3.27 -1.65
C ASN A 41 -3.85 -3.40 -0.66
N LEU A 42 -3.98 -3.00 0.61
CA LEU A 42 -2.90 -3.17 1.60
C LEU A 42 -3.05 -4.51 2.35
N TYR A 43 -2.19 -5.47 2.04
CA TYR A 43 -2.22 -6.80 2.66
C TYR A 43 -1.28 -6.88 3.86
N GLU A 44 -1.69 -7.54 4.95
CA GLU A 44 -0.88 -7.66 6.17
C GLU A 44 0.47 -8.36 5.92
N GLU A 45 0.50 -9.35 5.02
CA GLU A 45 1.69 -10.15 4.75
C GLU A 45 2.86 -9.37 4.14
N ILE A 46 2.60 -8.24 3.48
CA ILE A 46 3.65 -7.41 2.88
C ILE A 46 4.21 -6.37 3.87
N LEU A 47 3.50 -6.09 4.98
CA LEU A 47 3.91 -5.07 5.95
C LEU A 47 5.29 -5.33 6.60
N PRO A 48 5.66 -6.57 6.99
CA PRO A 48 6.99 -6.83 7.53
C PRO A 48 8.11 -6.55 6.51
N ALA A 49 7.88 -6.83 5.24
CA ALA A 49 8.83 -6.54 4.16
C ALA A 49 8.99 -5.03 3.95
N MET A 50 7.86 -4.30 3.92
CA MET A 50 7.85 -2.84 3.80
C MET A 50 8.56 -2.16 4.97
N GLN A 51 8.33 -2.63 6.20
CA GLN A 51 9.01 -2.12 7.39
C GLN A 51 10.53 -2.33 7.30
N ARG A 52 10.96 -3.54 6.92
CA ARG A 52 12.39 -3.87 6.71
C ARG A 52 13.04 -2.98 5.66
N ALA A 53 12.31 -2.64 4.59
CA ALA A 53 12.76 -1.76 3.52
C ALA A 53 12.71 -0.26 3.85
N ASN A 54 12.35 0.12 5.09
CA ASN A 54 12.23 1.50 5.55
C ASN A 54 11.09 2.30 4.88
N PHE A 55 9.96 1.66 4.56
CA PHE A 55 8.71 2.38 4.31
C PHE A 55 8.20 2.96 5.63
N LYS A 56 8.10 4.30 5.70
CA LYS A 56 7.71 5.04 6.91
C LYS A 56 6.30 5.58 6.86
N ASN A 57 5.80 5.86 5.66
CA ASN A 57 4.46 6.42 5.45
C ASN A 57 3.69 5.59 4.43
N ILE A 58 2.46 5.24 4.77
CA ILE A 58 1.51 4.64 3.84
C ILE A 58 0.32 5.59 3.80
N GLY A 59 0.21 6.34 2.70
CA GLY A 59 -0.97 7.14 2.40
C GLY A 59 -2.06 6.23 1.89
N LEU A 60 -3.14 6.08 2.67
CA LEU A 60 -4.30 5.37 2.19
C LEU A 60 -5.17 6.33 1.39
N GLY A 61 -5.32 6.03 0.10
CA GLY A 61 -6.32 6.65 -0.77
C GLY A 61 -7.70 6.26 -0.25
N MET A 62 -8.20 7.04 0.69
CA MET A 62 -9.53 6.88 1.27
C MET A 62 -10.53 7.49 0.29
N GLU A 63 -10.92 6.75 -0.74
CA GLU A 63 -12.08 7.15 -1.55
C GLU A 63 -13.39 7.02 -0.75
N THR A 64 -13.36 6.28 0.37
CA THR A 64 -14.57 5.72 0.97
C THR A 64 -14.71 6.03 2.47
N GLY A 65 -14.75 7.33 2.82
CA GLY A 65 -15.77 7.83 3.77
C GLY A 65 -17.22 7.54 3.29
N VAL A 66 -17.30 7.04 2.06
CA VAL A 66 -18.44 6.53 1.32
C VAL A 66 -18.58 5.00 1.41
N GLU A 67 -17.75 4.17 2.04
CA GLU A 67 -18.11 2.72 2.08
C GLU A 67 -19.35 2.47 2.96
N ARG A 68 -19.69 3.42 3.84
CA ARG A 68 -20.99 3.44 4.54
C ARG A 68 -22.10 4.12 3.74
N ILE A 69 -21.80 5.13 2.91
CA ILE A 69 -22.78 5.83 2.08
C ILE A 69 -23.05 5.05 0.79
N ALA A 70 -22.02 4.62 0.10
CA ALA A 70 -21.98 3.39 -0.66
C ALA A 70 -22.08 2.11 0.22
N ARG A 71 -22.63 2.14 1.47
CA ARG A 71 -23.54 1.08 2.03
C ARG A 71 -25.05 1.35 2.14
N GLU A 72 -25.44 2.62 2.08
CA GLU A 72 -26.82 3.05 2.22
C GLU A 72 -27.51 3.48 0.90
N VAL A 73 -26.75 3.89 -0.12
CA VAL A 73 -27.24 4.27 -1.46
C VAL A 73 -27.54 3.02 -2.29
N LYS A 74 -28.56 2.25 -1.90
CA LYS A 74 -29.17 1.16 -2.70
C LYS A 74 -29.54 1.69 -4.09
N LYS A 75 -28.56 1.69 -4.99
CA LYS A 75 -28.71 1.52 -6.44
C LYS A 75 -28.09 0.17 -6.72
N ASP A 76 -28.90 -0.90 -6.64
CA ASP A 76 -28.62 -2.26 -7.13
C ASP A 76 -27.13 -2.54 -7.48
N GLN A 77 -26.24 -2.71 -6.51
CA GLN A 77 -26.26 -3.73 -5.49
C GLN A 77 -25.79 -3.09 -4.20
N THR A 78 -26.48 -3.44 -3.11
CA THR A 78 -26.25 -3.12 -1.69
C THR A 78 -24.78 -3.08 -1.33
N VAL A 79 -24.13 -2.01 -1.75
CA VAL A 79 -23.77 -0.90 -0.91
C VAL A 79 -23.30 -1.59 0.37
#